data_AF-W2PM50-F1
#
_entry.id   AF-W2PM50-F1
#
_cell.length_a   1.000
_cell.length_b   1.000
_cell.length_c   1.000
_cell.angle_alpha   90.00
_cell.angle_beta   90.00
_cell.angle_gamma   90.00
#
_symmetry.space_group_name_H-M   'P 1'
#
loop_
_entity.id
_entity.type
_entity.pdbx_description
1 polymer ?
#
loop_
_entity_poly.entity_id
_entity_poly.type
_entity_poly.pdbx_seq_one_letter_code
_entity_poly.pdbx_strand_id
1 'polypeptide(L)'
;MAGGSVFQVGKDVELYQVVVVLNALAICLLIFEAALHHLEHHVLAHNDKYQHMLKKVYRELMILGLISFIIKILTEVGGIDGYSGIMLALQVSDLIIFILAITLVLQAINVLLLLRGYNKRTDRAELITTQDLVDGLDKPSKENLFKKDVVKHRILRHLFLRRFGLPQLFPFSKYLRRAQANNIVHMIEVEPSMWLLLLGMAWAFSAVVQILEDYDVEVRYELIETLMAFAWVLVLFHILVMLYFRFCVHRLLAIAGYNKDKRALADSLNTVADEEANAWHNEAAESALDMMNRIHAQHEEMEHERKAQRRGLLMGDEGFQLVATFFRN
;
A
#
# COMPACT_ATOMS: atom_id res chain seq x y z
N MET A 1 11.40 34.47 15.37
CA MET A 1 12.39 33.82 16.25
C MET A 1 13.68 33.71 15.46
N ALA A 2 14.79 34.11 16.07
CA ALA A 2 16.01 34.58 15.42
C ALA A 2 16.75 33.51 14.62
N GLY A 3 17.21 33.89 13.42
CA GLY A 3 18.14 33.12 12.59
C GLY A 3 19.56 33.29 13.10
N GLY A 4 19.94 32.43 14.04
CA GLY A 4 21.35 32.24 14.41
C GLY A 4 21.97 31.19 13.49
N SER A 5 23.06 31.54 12.82
CA SER A 5 23.87 30.58 12.07
C SER A 5 24.41 29.50 13.01
N VAL A 6 24.41 28.24 12.56
CA VAL A 6 24.94 27.08 13.31
C VAL A 6 26.38 27.29 13.81
N PHE A 7 27.15 28.21 13.22
CA PHE A 7 28.53 28.52 13.61
C PHE A 7 28.68 29.70 14.60
N GLN A 8 27.60 30.40 14.95
CA GLN A 8 27.58 31.40 16.02
C GLN A 8 27.04 30.86 17.36
N VAL A 9 26.70 29.57 17.42
CA VAL A 9 26.14 28.85 18.58
C VAL A 9 26.94 29.05 19.88
N GLY A 10 28.25 29.31 19.81
CA GLY A 10 29.07 29.60 20.99
C GLY A 10 28.74 30.91 21.72
N LYS A 11 27.94 31.81 21.13
CA LYS A 11 27.44 33.04 21.78
C LYS A 11 25.99 32.93 22.26
N ASP A 12 25.18 32.10 21.60
CA ASP A 12 23.72 32.09 21.79
C ASP A 12 23.20 30.83 22.51
N VAL A 13 24.02 29.77 22.66
CA VAL A 13 23.61 28.50 23.27
C VAL A 13 24.70 27.95 24.18
N GLU A 14 24.33 27.58 25.40
CA GLU A 14 25.26 26.94 26.35
C GLU A 14 25.70 25.56 25.85
N LEU A 15 27.00 25.27 25.89
CA LEU A 15 27.57 23.97 25.49
C LEU A 15 26.89 22.78 26.19
N TYR A 16 26.47 22.97 27.45
CA TYR A 16 25.71 21.97 28.20
C TYR A 16 24.39 21.59 27.51
N GLN A 17 23.64 22.57 26.99
CA GLN A 17 22.38 22.34 26.28
C GLN A 17 22.62 21.56 24.97
N VAL A 18 23.68 21.91 24.24
CA VAL A 18 24.08 21.18 23.02
C VAL A 18 24.39 19.71 23.34
N VAL A 19 25.14 19.44 24.42
CA VAL A 19 25.49 18.07 24.85
C VAL A 19 24.24 17.29 25.28
N VAL A 20 23.30 17.92 26.00
CA VAL A 20 22.04 17.27 26.39
C VAL A 20 21.20 16.90 25.16
N VAL A 21 21.04 17.83 24.21
CA VAL A 21 20.30 17.57 22.96
C VAL A 21 21.00 16.51 22.12
N LEU A 22 22.33 16.54 22.03
CA LEU A 22 23.12 15.53 21.31
C LEU A 22 22.94 14.14 21.92
N ASN A 23 22.99 14.02 23.25
CA ASN A 23 22.74 12.75 23.94
C ASN A 23 21.32 12.25 23.71
N ALA A 24 20.31 13.13 23.77
CA ALA A 24 18.93 12.77 23.48
C ALA A 24 18.77 12.27 22.03
N LEU A 25 19.40 12.93 21.07
CA LEU A 25 19.42 12.51 19.66
C LEU A 25 20.13 11.16 19.49
N ALA A 26 21.27 10.95 20.14
CA ALA A 26 21.99 9.68 20.08
C ALA A 26 21.16 8.51 20.63
N ILE A 27 20.48 8.70 21.76
CA ILE A 27 19.56 7.70 22.32
C ILE A 27 18.38 7.45 21.36
N CYS A 28 17.81 8.51 20.79
CA CYS A 28 16.73 8.38 19.81
C CYS A 28 17.18 7.59 18.57
N LEU A 29 18.39 7.81 18.08
CA LEU A 29 18.97 7.05 16.97
C LEU A 29 19.12 5.57 17.31
N LEU A 30 19.62 5.23 18.49
CA LEU A 30 19.74 3.83 18.93
C LEU A 30 18.37 3.14 19.04
N ILE A 31 17.35 3.84 19.56
CA ILE A 31 15.98 3.31 19.62
C ILE A 31 15.44 3.07 18.21
N PHE A 32 15.66 4.02 17.30
CA PHE A 32 15.21 3.92 15.92
C PHE A 32 15.91 2.77 15.18
N GLU A 33 17.22 2.62 15.35
CA GLU A 33 18.00 1.51 14.82
C GLU A 33 17.48 0.17 15.35
N ALA A 34 17.24 0.05 16.66
CA ALA A 34 16.68 -1.15 17.25
C ALA A 34 15.27 -1.48 16.70
N ALA A 35 14.42 -0.46 16.52
CA ALA A 35 13.10 -0.62 15.94
C ALA A 35 13.14 -1.08 14.48
N LEU A 36 14.03 -0.49 13.68
CA LEU A 36 14.25 -0.89 12.28
C LEU A 36 14.86 -2.29 12.17
N HIS A 37 15.83 -2.62 13.02
CA HIS A 37 16.46 -3.94 13.05
C HIS A 37 15.44 -5.02 13.44
N HIS A 38 14.56 -4.72 14.40
CA HIS A 38 13.44 -5.60 14.73
C HIS A 38 12.45 -5.74 13.56
N LEU A 39 12.14 -4.66 12.83
CA LEU A 39 11.33 -4.72 11.62
C LEU A 39 11.99 -5.61 10.55
N GLU A 40 13.29 -5.43 10.30
CA GLU A 40 14.02 -6.19 9.29
C GLU A 40 14.10 -7.69 9.63
N HIS A 41 14.57 -8.03 10.84
CA HIS A 41 14.79 -9.43 11.21
C HIS A 41 13.52 -10.16 11.64
N HIS A 42 12.68 -9.54 12.49
CA HIS A 42 11.50 -10.23 13.01
C HIS A 42 10.33 -10.18 12.03
N VAL A 43 10.23 -9.09 11.26
CA VAL A 43 9.10 -8.88 10.36
C VAL A 43 9.36 -9.36 8.94
N LEU A 44 10.57 -9.14 8.41
CA LEU A 44 10.83 -9.23 6.98
C LEU A 44 11.78 -10.37 6.59
N ALA A 45 12.49 -11.00 7.53
CA ALA A 45 13.47 -12.06 7.23
C ALA A 45 12.92 -13.30 6.51
N HIS A 46 11.60 -13.52 6.53
CA HIS A 46 11.00 -14.73 5.96
C HIS A 46 10.56 -14.58 4.49
N ASN A 47 10.71 -13.41 3.86
CA ASN A 47 10.32 -13.22 2.47
C ASN A 47 11.21 -12.20 1.75
N ASP A 48 12.02 -12.69 0.82
CA ASP A 48 12.97 -11.90 0.01
C ASP A 48 12.32 -10.72 -0.71
N LYS A 49 11.03 -10.84 -1.08
CA LYS A 49 10.32 -9.73 -1.74
C LYS A 49 10.17 -8.52 -0.83
N TYR A 50 9.89 -8.73 0.46
CA TYR A 50 9.70 -7.61 1.39
C TYR A 50 11.03 -6.97 1.81
N GLN A 51 12.10 -7.76 1.89
CA GLN A 51 13.47 -7.26 2.07
C GLN A 51 13.88 -6.35 0.91
N HIS A 52 13.59 -6.76 -0.33
CA HIS A 52 13.84 -5.93 -1.49
C HIS A 52 13.05 -4.61 -1.47
N MET A 53 11.77 -4.67 -1.08
CA MET A 53 10.91 -3.48 -0.94
C MET A 53 11.44 -2.52 0.13
N LEU A 54 11.80 -3.01 1.31
CA LEU A 54 12.35 -2.19 2.38
C LEU A 54 13.68 -1.52 1.97
N LYS A 55 14.56 -2.25 1.30
CA LYS A 55 15.82 -1.69 0.77
C LYS A 55 15.58 -0.58 -0.25
N LYS A 56 14.54 -0.71 -1.09
CA LYS A 56 14.14 0.36 -2.01
C LYS A 56 13.66 1.59 -1.24
N VAL A 57 12.78 1.40 -0.25
CA VAL A 57 12.29 2.48 0.61
C VAL A 57 13.42 3.24 1.30
N TYR A 58 14.38 2.53 1.90
CA TYR A 58 15.53 3.19 2.53
C TYR A 58 16.34 4.01 1.54
N ARG A 59 16.51 3.51 0.31
CA ARG A 59 17.23 4.23 -0.74
C ARG A 59 16.51 5.52 -1.12
N GLU A 60 15.20 5.48 -1.35
CA GLU A 60 14.39 6.66 -1.69
C GLU A 60 14.43 7.69 -0.56
N LEU A 61 14.25 7.24 0.70
CA LEU A 61 14.29 8.13 1.87
C LEU A 61 15.68 8.74 2.07
N MET A 62 16.76 8.00 1.78
CA MET A 62 18.13 8.50 1.86
C MET A 62 18.40 9.55 0.78
N ILE A 63 17.90 9.35 -0.44
CA ILE A 63 18.01 10.35 -1.53
C ILE A 63 17.30 11.63 -1.13
N LEU A 64 16.05 11.53 -0.65
CA LEU A 64 15.28 12.68 -0.18
C LEU A 64 15.99 13.39 0.99
N GLY A 65 16.46 12.64 1.99
CA GLY A 65 17.20 13.20 3.12
C GLY A 65 18.52 13.87 2.72
N LEU A 66 19.22 13.34 1.72
CA LEU A 66 20.41 13.95 1.16
C LEU A 66 20.10 15.29 0.46
N ILE A 67 19.01 15.35 -0.30
CA ILE A 67 18.54 16.60 -0.93
C ILE A 67 18.24 17.65 0.14
N SER A 68 17.45 17.30 1.16
CA SER A 68 17.15 18.18 2.29
C SER A 68 18.41 18.67 3.01
N PHE A 69 19.39 17.78 3.19
CA PHE A 69 20.68 18.13 3.79
C PHE A 69 21.48 19.13 2.94
N ILE A 70 21.55 18.91 1.62
CA ILE A 70 22.23 19.83 0.69
C ILE A 70 21.59 21.22 0.74
N ILE A 71 20.26 21.31 0.71
CA ILE A 71 19.53 22.59 0.80
C ILE A 71 19.88 23.30 2.11
N LYS A 72 19.90 22.57 3.23
CA LYS A 72 20.30 23.12 4.54
C LYS A 72 21.74 23.64 4.56
N ILE A 73 22.69 22.87 4.03
CA ILE A 73 24.10 23.27 3.98
C ILE A 73 24.28 24.51 3.11
N LEU A 74 23.63 24.58 1.94
CA LEU A 74 23.70 25.76 1.08
C LEU A 74 23.14 27.01 1.76
N THR A 75 22.11 26.85 2.59
CA THR A 75 21.53 27.98 3.34
C THR A 75 22.44 28.41 4.51
N GLU A 76 22.93 27.47 5.32
CA GLU A 76 23.68 27.76 6.55
C GLU A 76 25.16 28.11 6.30
N VAL A 77 25.80 27.43 5.33
CA VAL A 77 27.24 27.55 5.02
C VAL A 77 27.48 28.44 3.80
N GLY A 78 26.58 28.39 2.82
CA GLY A 78 26.73 29.12 1.55
C GLY A 78 26.53 30.63 1.66
N GLY A 79 26.14 31.15 2.84
CA GLY A 79 25.87 32.57 3.05
C GLY A 79 24.71 33.12 2.21
N ILE A 80 23.91 32.22 1.63
CA ILE A 80 22.68 32.58 0.92
C ILE A 80 21.67 33.01 1.98
N ASP A 81 21.05 34.16 1.79
CA ASP A 81 20.07 34.68 2.74
C ASP A 81 18.91 33.69 2.85
N GLY A 82 18.90 32.93 3.96
CA GLY A 82 17.89 31.93 4.26
C GLY A 82 16.49 32.52 4.43
N TYR A 83 16.41 33.85 4.58
CA TYR A 83 15.16 34.60 4.63
C TYR A 83 14.72 35.16 3.28
N SER A 84 15.48 34.93 2.20
CA SER A 84 14.98 35.23 0.86
C SER A 84 13.72 34.40 0.60
N GLY A 85 12.65 35.05 0.12
CA GLY A 85 11.33 34.40 -0.02
C GLY A 85 11.35 33.12 -0.85
N ILE A 86 12.25 33.03 -1.83
CA ILE A 86 12.44 31.85 -2.68
C ILE A 86 13.12 30.72 -1.90
N MET A 87 14.15 31.01 -1.09
CA MET A 87 14.84 30.00 -0.29
C MET A 87 13.92 29.43 0.79
N LEU A 88 13.12 30.29 1.44
CA LEU A 88 12.13 29.86 2.42
C LEU A 88 11.05 28.99 1.79
N ALA A 89 10.54 29.36 0.60
CA ALA A 89 9.59 28.54 -0.14
C ALA A 89 10.19 27.17 -0.52
N LEU A 90 11.46 27.12 -0.94
CA LEU A 90 12.17 25.88 -1.25
C LEU A 90 12.30 24.97 -0.02
N GLN A 91 12.68 25.52 1.13
CA GLN A 91 12.78 24.77 2.38
C GLN A 91 11.43 24.21 2.85
N VAL A 92 10.35 25.00 2.75
CA VAL A 92 9.00 24.55 3.10
C VAL A 92 8.54 23.44 2.14
N SER A 93 8.83 23.58 0.85
CA SER A 93 8.46 22.59 -0.17
C SER A 93 9.20 21.26 0.02
N ASP A 94 10.50 21.33 0.30
CA ASP A 94 11.31 20.15 0.63
C ASP A 94 10.79 19.43 1.88
N LEU A 95 10.45 20.18 2.93
CA LEU A 95 9.86 19.62 4.15
C LEU A 95 8.52 18.93 3.90
N ILE A 96 7.64 19.53 3.08
CA ILE A 96 6.35 18.93 2.71
C ILE A 96 6.55 17.61 1.97
N ILE A 97 7.44 17.59 0.97
CA ILE A 97 7.75 16.36 0.20
C ILE A 97 8.34 15.29 1.12
N PHE A 98 9.22 15.68 2.05
CA PHE A 98 9.81 14.75 3.01
C PHE A 98 8.77 14.14 3.96
N ILE A 99 7.85 14.95 4.50
CA ILE A 99 6.74 14.47 5.35
C ILE A 99 5.80 13.55 4.57
N LEU A 100 5.48 13.90 3.31
CA LEU A 100 4.68 13.06 2.42
C LEU A 100 5.35 11.69 2.23
N ALA A 101 6.65 11.67 1.91
CA ALA A 101 7.41 10.44 1.72
C ALA A 101 7.41 9.55 2.98
N ILE A 102 7.67 10.13 4.16
CA ILE A 102 7.62 9.39 5.43
C ILE A 102 6.22 8.82 5.67
N THR A 103 5.18 9.59 5.40
CA THR A 103 3.79 9.17 5.61
C THR A 103 3.42 7.99 4.71
N LEU A 104 3.80 8.03 3.42
CA LEU A 104 3.59 6.93 2.48
C LEU A 104 4.35 5.66 2.90
N VAL A 105 5.59 5.82 3.37
CA VAL A 105 6.39 4.70 3.89
C VAL A 105 5.74 4.08 5.12
N LEU A 106 5.33 4.89 6.09
CA LEU A 106 4.64 4.41 7.29
C LEU A 106 3.32 3.72 6.94
N GLN A 107 2.54 4.30 6.02
CA GLN A 107 1.30 3.71 5.52
C GLN A 107 1.56 2.32 4.92
N ALA A 108 2.56 2.18 4.06
CA ALA A 108 2.87 0.92 3.43
C ALA A 108 3.38 -0.14 4.42
N ILE A 109 4.20 0.26 5.39
CA ILE A 109 4.62 -0.63 6.49
C ILE A 109 3.41 -1.10 7.31
N ASN A 110 2.48 -0.20 7.64
CA ASN A 110 1.25 -0.55 8.35
C ASN A 110 0.38 -1.54 7.56
N VAL A 111 0.18 -1.29 6.27
CA VAL A 111 -0.56 -2.20 5.37
C VAL A 111 0.13 -3.57 5.31
N LEU A 112 1.46 -3.59 5.21
CA LEU A 112 2.25 -4.81 5.19
C LEU A 112 2.11 -5.62 6.48
N LEU A 113 2.18 -4.95 7.65
CA LEU A 113 2.00 -5.59 8.96
C LEU A 113 0.59 -6.18 9.10
N LEU A 114 -0.44 -5.44 8.70
CA LEU A 114 -1.83 -5.90 8.71
C LEU A 114 -2.01 -7.13 7.79
N LEU A 115 -1.49 -7.07 6.57
CA LEU A 115 -1.55 -8.18 5.61
C LEU A 115 -0.78 -9.40 6.07
N ARG A 116 0.35 -9.24 6.78
CA ARG A 116 1.06 -10.38 7.38
C ARG A 116 0.22 -11.07 8.44
N GLY A 117 -0.44 -10.28 9.30
CA GLY A 117 -1.37 -10.79 10.31
C GLY A 117 -2.53 -11.56 9.68
N TYR A 118 -3.10 -11.04 8.59
CA TYR A 118 -4.15 -11.71 7.83
C TYR A 118 -3.63 -12.98 7.15
N ASN A 119 -2.50 -12.91 6.45
CA ASN A 119 -1.96 -14.05 5.73
C ASN A 119 -1.55 -15.20 6.67
N LYS A 120 -1.06 -14.94 7.88
CA LYS A 120 -0.80 -16.01 8.86
C LYS A 120 -2.09 -16.75 9.24
N ARG A 121 -3.24 -16.06 9.25
CA ARG A 121 -4.55 -16.70 9.48
C ARG A 121 -5.00 -17.48 8.25
N THR A 122 -4.79 -16.93 7.05
CA THR A 122 -5.10 -17.59 5.77
C THR A 122 -4.29 -18.85 5.53
N ASP A 123 -2.99 -18.84 5.82
CA ASP A 123 -2.12 -20.02 5.68
C ASP A 123 -2.61 -21.16 6.60
N ARG A 124 -3.11 -20.83 7.81
CA ARG A 124 -3.75 -21.81 8.70
C ARG A 124 -5.11 -22.27 8.20
N ALA A 125 -5.84 -21.42 7.48
CA ALA A 125 -7.14 -21.73 6.88
C ALA A 125 -7.02 -22.69 5.69
N GLU A 126 -5.92 -22.63 4.95
CA GLU A 126 -5.65 -23.52 3.81
C GLU A 126 -5.38 -24.98 4.24
N LEU A 127 -4.84 -25.17 5.43
CA LEU A 127 -4.59 -26.50 6.02
C LEU A 127 -5.88 -27.21 6.50
N ILE A 128 -7.00 -26.48 6.61
CA ILE A 128 -8.28 -27.03 7.07
C ILE A 128 -9.05 -27.57 5.87
N THR A 129 -9.53 -28.81 5.96
CA THR A 129 -10.29 -29.46 4.89
C THR A 129 -11.72 -28.89 4.82
N THR A 130 -12.31 -28.89 3.63
CA THR A 130 -13.73 -28.52 3.38
C THR A 130 -14.69 -29.35 4.22
N GLN A 131 -14.41 -30.64 4.40
CA GLN A 131 -15.15 -31.54 5.30
C GLN A 131 -15.14 -31.06 6.76
N ASP A 132 -13.96 -30.69 7.29
CA ASP A 132 -13.82 -30.19 8.67
C ASP A 132 -14.60 -28.87 8.91
N LEU A 133 -14.82 -28.10 7.84
CA LEU A 133 -15.60 -26.87 7.89
C LEU A 133 -17.10 -27.16 7.99
N VAL A 134 -17.60 -28.17 7.27
CA VAL A 134 -18.99 -28.62 7.35
C VAL A 134 -19.30 -29.18 8.74
N ASP A 135 -18.43 -30.06 9.26
CA ASP A 135 -18.57 -30.65 10.60
C ASP A 135 -18.43 -29.59 11.71
N GLY A 136 -17.75 -28.48 11.40
CA GLY A 136 -17.54 -27.36 12.30
C GLY A 136 -18.70 -26.36 12.41
N LEU A 137 -19.69 -26.40 11.51
CA LEU A 137 -20.79 -25.41 11.44
C LEU A 137 -21.76 -25.46 12.63
N ASP A 138 -21.81 -26.59 13.35
CA ASP A 138 -22.71 -26.84 14.47
C ASP A 138 -22.15 -26.44 15.84
N LYS A 139 -20.86 -26.11 15.95
CA LYS A 139 -20.22 -25.74 17.23
C LYS A 139 -20.32 -24.23 17.54
N PRO A 140 -20.89 -23.80 18.69
CA PRO A 140 -20.97 -22.37 19.06
C PRO A 140 -19.72 -21.89 19.84
N SER A 141 -18.88 -20.99 19.29
CA SER A 141 -17.72 -20.37 19.99
C SER A 141 -17.09 -19.19 19.20
N LYS A 142 -16.09 -18.47 19.78
CA LYS A 142 -15.15 -17.56 19.08
C LYS A 142 -14.50 -18.18 17.83
N GLU A 143 -14.47 -19.51 17.75
CA GLU A 143 -14.16 -20.26 16.52
C GLU A 143 -15.05 -19.86 15.34
N ASN A 144 -16.28 -19.40 15.56
CA ASN A 144 -17.20 -19.03 14.48
C ASN A 144 -16.72 -17.86 13.63
N LEU A 145 -15.98 -16.91 14.20
CA LEU A 145 -15.44 -15.79 13.41
C LEU A 145 -14.28 -16.29 12.53
N PHE A 146 -13.39 -17.09 13.11
CA PHE A 146 -12.29 -17.74 12.39
C PHE A 146 -12.82 -18.67 11.29
N LYS A 147 -13.83 -19.50 11.58
CA LYS A 147 -14.53 -20.36 10.63
C LYS A 147 -15.19 -19.56 9.50
N LYS A 148 -15.82 -18.41 9.78
CA LYS A 148 -16.39 -17.55 8.72
C LYS A 148 -15.34 -17.06 7.73
N ASP A 149 -14.18 -16.63 8.21
CA ASP A 149 -13.10 -16.15 7.33
C ASP A 149 -12.47 -17.30 6.54
N VAL A 150 -12.32 -18.48 7.16
CA VAL A 150 -11.85 -19.70 6.48
C VAL A 150 -12.83 -20.15 5.40
N VAL A 151 -14.14 -20.16 5.68
CA VAL A 151 -15.19 -20.52 4.71
C VAL A 151 -15.18 -19.57 3.53
N LYS A 152 -15.12 -18.25 3.77
CA LYS A 152 -15.03 -17.25 2.69
C LYS A 152 -13.80 -17.46 1.80
N HIS A 153 -12.65 -17.71 2.42
CA HIS A 153 -11.41 -17.98 1.69
C HIS A 153 -11.53 -19.22 0.81
N ARG A 154 -12.11 -20.31 1.35
CA ARG A 154 -12.24 -21.58 0.63
C ARG A 154 -13.20 -21.48 -0.56
N ILE A 155 -14.35 -20.85 -0.35
CA ILE A 155 -15.34 -20.60 -1.40
C ILE A 155 -14.75 -19.71 -2.51
N LEU A 156 -13.99 -18.67 -2.13
CA LEU A 156 -13.34 -17.78 -3.09
C LEU A 156 -12.24 -18.49 -3.89
N ARG A 157 -11.43 -19.33 -3.23
CA ARG A 157 -10.44 -20.19 -3.88
C ARG A 157 -11.11 -21.08 -4.91
N HIS A 158 -12.17 -21.80 -4.51
CA HIS A 158 -12.89 -22.70 -5.40
C HIS A 158 -13.45 -21.96 -6.62
N LEU A 159 -14.11 -20.81 -6.43
CA LEU A 159 -14.61 -19.98 -7.53
C LEU A 159 -13.49 -19.57 -8.49
N PHE A 160 -12.34 -19.14 -7.95
CA PHE A 160 -11.20 -18.72 -8.75
C PHE A 160 -10.65 -19.88 -9.59
N LEU A 161 -10.38 -21.03 -8.96
CA LEU A 161 -9.86 -22.21 -9.66
C LEU A 161 -10.81 -22.66 -10.77
N ARG A 162 -12.10 -22.74 -10.47
CA ARG A 162 -13.15 -23.10 -11.43
C ARG A 162 -13.25 -22.11 -12.59
N ARG A 163 -13.14 -20.81 -12.32
CA ARG A 163 -13.26 -19.76 -13.35
C ARG A 163 -12.08 -19.74 -14.32
N PHE A 164 -10.89 -20.04 -13.83
CA PHE A 164 -9.66 -20.03 -14.62
C PHE A 164 -9.19 -21.42 -15.08
N GLY A 165 -9.93 -22.47 -14.73
CA GLY A 165 -9.59 -23.86 -15.06
C GLY A 165 -8.26 -24.30 -14.46
N LEU A 166 -7.92 -23.81 -13.27
CA LEU A 166 -6.65 -24.09 -12.60
C LEU A 166 -6.74 -25.39 -11.78
N PRO A 167 -5.63 -26.14 -11.68
CA PRO A 167 -5.59 -27.36 -10.91
C PRO A 167 -5.77 -27.12 -9.40
N GLN A 168 -6.27 -28.12 -8.66
CA GLN A 168 -6.48 -28.00 -7.21
C GLN A 168 -5.17 -27.85 -6.43
N LEU A 169 -4.08 -28.43 -6.95
CA LEU A 169 -2.72 -28.26 -6.47
C LEU A 169 -2.20 -26.80 -6.56
N PHE A 170 -2.93 -25.89 -7.22
CA PHE A 170 -2.51 -24.50 -7.35
C PHE A 170 -2.50 -23.77 -6.00
N PRO A 171 -1.37 -23.14 -5.61
CA PRO A 171 -1.23 -22.47 -4.33
C PRO A 171 -1.88 -21.08 -4.35
N PHE A 172 -3.21 -21.03 -4.24
CA PHE A 172 -4.01 -19.81 -4.32
C PHE A 172 -3.57 -18.74 -3.30
N SER A 173 -3.32 -19.12 -2.05
CA SER A 173 -2.90 -18.17 -1.01
C SER A 173 -1.53 -17.54 -1.33
N LYS A 174 -0.62 -18.31 -1.94
CA LYS A 174 0.70 -17.82 -2.37
C LYS A 174 0.58 -16.84 -3.53
N TYR A 175 -0.30 -17.14 -4.50
CA TYR A 175 -0.62 -16.22 -5.60
C TYR A 175 -1.21 -14.91 -5.08
N LEU A 176 -2.23 -14.98 -4.21
CA LEU A 176 -2.88 -13.79 -3.66
C LEU A 176 -1.89 -12.92 -2.86
N ARG A 177 -1.04 -13.55 -2.03
CA ARG A 177 0.04 -12.85 -1.31
C ARG A 177 1.03 -12.17 -2.26
N ARG A 178 1.40 -12.83 -3.37
CA ARG A 178 2.32 -12.25 -4.38
C ARG A 178 1.71 -11.03 -5.06
N ALA A 179 0.42 -11.11 -5.41
CA ALA A 179 -0.34 -10.01 -6.02
C ALA A 179 -0.50 -8.83 -5.05
N GLN A 180 -0.92 -9.08 -3.81
CA GLN A 180 -1.00 -8.05 -2.76
C GLN A 180 0.35 -7.39 -2.50
N ALA A 181 1.42 -8.17 -2.37
CA ALA A 181 2.76 -7.63 -2.20
C ALA A 181 3.18 -6.75 -3.38
N ASN A 182 2.74 -7.08 -4.61
CA ASN A 182 2.98 -6.22 -5.77
C ASN A 182 2.28 -4.88 -5.64
N ASN A 183 1.00 -4.87 -5.25
CA ASN A 183 0.25 -3.64 -5.06
C ASN A 183 0.81 -2.76 -3.94
N ILE A 184 1.37 -3.35 -2.87
CA ILE A 184 2.08 -2.58 -1.83
C ILE A 184 3.30 -1.87 -2.41
N VAL A 185 4.02 -2.46 -3.37
CA VAL A 185 5.15 -1.80 -4.06
C VAL A 185 4.65 -0.51 -4.72
N HIS A 186 3.57 -0.63 -5.51
CA HIS A 186 2.98 0.51 -6.22
C HIS A 186 2.39 1.57 -5.27
N MET A 187 2.05 1.23 -4.03
CA MET A 187 1.64 2.23 -3.02
C MET A 187 2.81 3.05 -2.46
N ILE A 188 4.03 2.51 -2.48
CA ILE A 188 5.23 3.21 -1.99
C ILE A 188 5.87 4.02 -3.11
N GLU A 189 5.84 3.48 -4.32
CA GLU A 189 6.39 4.13 -5.51
C GLU A 189 5.40 5.17 -6.04
N VAL A 190 5.72 6.44 -5.82
CA VAL A 190 4.97 7.54 -6.43
C VAL A 190 5.30 7.57 -7.93
N GLU A 191 4.40 7.03 -8.74
CA GLU A 191 4.52 7.04 -10.20
C GLU A 191 4.49 8.48 -10.75
N PRO A 192 5.10 8.75 -11.92
CA PRO A 192 5.13 10.09 -12.52
C PRO A 192 3.75 10.78 -12.66
N SER A 193 2.68 10.03 -12.94
CA SER A 193 1.32 10.58 -13.00
C SER A 193 0.84 11.13 -11.67
N MET A 194 1.21 10.49 -10.55
CA MET A 194 0.88 10.97 -9.22
C MET A 194 1.61 12.29 -8.93
N TRP A 195 2.86 12.43 -9.37
CA TRP A 195 3.57 13.71 -9.27
C TRP A 195 2.90 14.82 -10.07
N LEU A 196 2.42 14.51 -11.27
CA LEU A 196 1.67 15.48 -12.08
C LEU A 196 0.31 15.82 -11.47
N LEU A 197 -0.37 14.85 -10.85
CA LEU A 197 -1.61 15.08 -10.12
C LEU A 197 -1.38 15.94 -8.87
N LEU A 198 -0.32 15.67 -8.11
CA LEU A 198 0.09 16.48 -6.96
C LEU A 198 0.43 17.91 -7.39
N LEU A 199 1.17 18.07 -8.48
CA LEU A 199 1.45 19.38 -9.06
C LEU A 199 0.16 20.06 -9.48
N GLY A 200 -0.70 19.38 -10.25
CA GLY A 200 -2.00 19.92 -10.66
C GLY A 200 -2.85 20.38 -9.47
N MET A 201 -2.87 19.61 -8.38
CA MET A 201 -3.55 19.98 -7.14
C MET A 201 -2.92 21.21 -6.47
N ALA A 202 -1.58 21.29 -6.42
CA ALA A 202 -0.88 22.44 -5.86
C ALA A 202 -1.17 23.74 -6.64
N TRP A 203 -1.20 23.66 -7.97
CA TRP A 203 -1.55 24.80 -8.84
C TRP A 203 -3.03 25.18 -8.68
N ALA A 204 -3.93 24.21 -8.62
CA ALA A 204 -5.35 24.45 -8.36
C ALA A 204 -5.56 25.14 -7.01
N PHE A 205 -4.86 24.68 -5.97
CA PHE A 205 -4.90 25.30 -4.65
C PHE A 205 -4.38 26.73 -4.69
N SER A 206 -3.24 26.98 -5.33
CA SER A 206 -2.69 28.33 -5.51
C SER A 206 -3.66 29.25 -6.27
N ALA A 207 -4.37 28.75 -7.28
CA ALA A 207 -5.35 29.53 -8.03
C ALA A 207 -6.56 29.91 -7.14
N VAL A 208 -7.03 28.98 -6.30
CA VAL A 208 -8.11 29.25 -5.34
C VAL A 208 -7.70 30.33 -4.35
N VAL A 209 -6.47 30.29 -3.82
CA VAL A 209 -5.98 31.33 -2.90
C VAL A 209 -5.95 32.70 -3.57
N GLN A 210 -5.43 32.80 -4.80
CA GLN A 210 -5.39 34.07 -5.54
C GLN A 210 -6.79 34.64 -5.80
N ILE A 211 -7.76 33.79 -6.17
CA ILE A 211 -9.14 34.24 -6.38
C ILE A 211 -9.73 34.80 -5.08
N LEU A 212 -9.48 34.16 -3.93
CA LEU A 212 -9.99 34.61 -2.64
C LEU A 212 -9.34 35.92 -2.17
N GLU A 213 -8.05 36.11 -2.45
CA GLU A 213 -7.33 37.36 -2.18
C GLU A 213 -7.93 38.56 -2.95
N ASP A 214 -8.36 38.36 -4.20
CA ASP A 214 -8.98 39.40 -5.02
C ASP A 214 -10.32 39.94 -4.44
N TYR A 215 -10.96 39.21 -3.53
CA TYR A 215 -12.23 39.61 -2.90
C TYR A 215 -12.07 40.32 -1.53
N ASP A 216 -10.84 40.65 -1.10
CA ASP A 216 -10.52 41.29 0.20
C ASP A 216 -11.09 40.54 1.42
N VAL A 217 -11.22 39.21 1.28
CA VAL A 217 -11.70 38.35 2.37
C VAL A 217 -10.52 37.93 3.24
N GLU A 218 -10.77 37.71 4.54
CA GLU A 218 -9.74 37.28 5.49
C GLU A 218 -9.26 35.86 5.17
N VAL A 219 -8.31 35.76 4.23
CA VAL A 219 -7.84 34.54 3.54
C VAL A 219 -7.54 33.40 4.50
N ARG A 220 -7.01 33.70 5.70
CA ARG A 220 -6.65 32.68 6.69
C ARG A 220 -7.83 31.83 7.17
N TYR A 221 -9.00 32.41 7.39
CA TYR A 221 -10.14 31.67 7.93
C TYR A 221 -10.82 30.84 6.84
N GLU A 222 -11.05 31.43 5.67
CA GLU A 222 -11.66 30.71 4.54
C GLU A 222 -10.75 29.63 3.96
N LEU A 223 -9.42 29.81 3.99
CA LEU A 223 -8.49 28.77 3.57
C LEU A 223 -8.53 27.56 4.49
N ILE A 224 -8.64 27.77 5.80
CA ILE A 224 -8.78 26.67 6.77
C ILE A 224 -10.13 25.97 6.56
N GLU A 225 -11.20 26.73 6.31
CA GLU A 225 -12.53 26.16 6.06
C GLU A 225 -12.57 25.35 4.76
N THR A 226 -12.00 25.87 3.67
CA THR A 226 -11.93 25.17 2.37
C THR A 226 -11.06 23.92 2.45
N LEU A 227 -9.91 23.97 3.12
CA LEU A 227 -9.06 22.80 3.38
C LEU A 227 -9.79 21.74 4.22
N MET A 228 -10.52 22.17 5.26
CA MET A 228 -11.28 21.27 6.10
C MET A 228 -12.45 20.63 5.34
N ALA A 229 -13.17 21.41 4.52
CA ALA A 229 -14.21 20.90 3.63
C ALA A 229 -13.65 19.88 2.63
N PHE A 230 -12.51 20.19 2.01
CA PHE A 230 -11.82 19.26 1.10
C PHE A 230 -11.40 17.97 1.82
N ALA A 231 -10.86 18.06 3.03
CA ALA A 231 -10.51 16.90 3.84
C ALA A 231 -11.73 16.02 4.15
N TRP A 232 -12.87 16.62 4.51
CA TRP A 232 -14.12 15.88 4.73
C TRP A 232 -14.65 15.21 3.46
N VAL A 233 -14.58 15.89 2.31
CA VAL A 233 -14.93 15.29 1.01
C VAL A 233 -14.02 14.11 0.69
N LEU A 234 -12.72 14.22 0.94
CA LEU A 234 -11.77 13.14 0.72
C LEU A 234 -12.04 11.95 1.64
N VAL A 235 -12.38 12.19 2.91
CA VAL A 235 -12.79 11.13 3.85
C VAL A 235 -14.07 10.45 3.37
N LEU A 236 -15.08 11.22 2.95
CA LEU A 236 -16.32 10.68 2.39
C LEU A 236 -16.03 9.81 1.16
N PHE A 237 -15.16 10.28 0.25
CA PHE A 237 -14.74 9.53 -0.91
C PHE A 237 -14.08 8.20 -0.53
N HIS A 238 -13.17 8.19 0.45
CA HIS A 238 -12.54 6.95 0.94
C HIS A 238 -13.58 5.99 1.54
N ILE A 239 -14.57 6.50 2.27
CA ILE A 239 -15.67 5.69 2.81
C ILE A 239 -16.48 5.08 1.66
N LEU A 240 -16.82 5.85 0.63
CA LEU A 240 -17.56 5.36 -0.55
C LEU A 240 -16.78 4.27 -1.29
N VAL A 241 -15.48 4.47 -1.54
CA VAL A 241 -14.61 3.45 -2.15
C VAL A 241 -14.54 2.19 -1.29
N MET A 242 -14.42 2.34 0.04
CA MET A 242 -14.43 1.21 0.97
C MET A 242 -15.75 0.44 0.95
N LEU A 243 -16.89 1.15 0.90
CA LEU A 243 -18.22 0.54 0.79
C LEU A 243 -18.38 -0.17 -0.56
N TYR A 244 -17.91 0.44 -1.65
CA TYR A 244 -17.90 -0.17 -2.98
C TYR A 244 -17.09 -1.47 -3.00
N PHE A 245 -15.86 -1.47 -2.48
CA PHE A 245 -15.07 -2.70 -2.39
C PHE A 245 -15.73 -3.76 -1.52
N ARG A 246 -16.31 -3.37 -0.38
CA ARG A 246 -17.08 -4.29 0.46
C ARG A 246 -18.25 -4.89 -0.30
N PHE A 247 -18.98 -4.08 -1.06
CA PHE A 247 -20.09 -4.54 -1.89
C PHE A 247 -19.62 -5.54 -2.95
N CYS A 248 -18.53 -5.24 -3.67
CA CYS A 248 -17.94 -6.13 -4.66
C CYS A 248 -17.53 -7.49 -4.07
N VAL A 249 -16.88 -7.48 -2.90
CA VAL A 249 -16.51 -8.72 -2.20
C VAL A 249 -17.75 -9.52 -1.76
N HIS A 250 -18.79 -8.86 -1.25
CA HIS A 250 -20.03 -9.54 -0.87
C HIS A 250 -20.73 -10.15 -2.09
N ARG A 251 -20.78 -9.44 -3.20
CA ARG A 251 -21.36 -9.95 -4.46
C ARG A 251 -20.58 -11.15 -4.99
N LEU A 252 -19.24 -11.09 -4.92
CA LEU A 252 -18.37 -12.19 -5.33
C LEU A 252 -18.60 -13.43 -4.46
N LEU A 253 -18.70 -13.25 -3.14
CA LEU A 253 -19.01 -14.34 -2.20
C LEU A 253 -20.39 -14.94 -2.45
N ALA A 254 -21.40 -14.11 -2.73
CA ALA A 254 -22.75 -14.58 -3.04
C ALA A 254 -22.78 -15.44 -4.32
N ILE A 255 -22.06 -15.02 -5.38
CA ILE A 255 -21.93 -15.80 -6.62
C ILE A 255 -21.21 -17.14 -6.37
N ALA A 256 -20.26 -17.15 -5.44
CA ALA A 256 -19.51 -18.34 -5.08
C ALA A 256 -20.30 -19.32 -4.17
N GLY A 257 -21.54 -19.01 -3.80
CA GLY A 257 -22.40 -19.88 -2.97
C GLY A 257 -22.36 -19.56 -1.47
N TYR A 258 -21.79 -18.42 -1.05
CA TYR A 258 -21.85 -18.01 0.35
C TYR A 258 -23.26 -17.50 0.71
N ASN A 259 -23.95 -18.23 1.58
CA ASN A 259 -25.24 -17.83 2.14
C ASN A 259 -25.15 -17.65 3.67
N LYS A 260 -25.96 -16.72 4.23
CA LYS A 260 -26.13 -16.56 5.68
C LYS A 260 -26.86 -17.76 6.30
N ASP A 261 -27.70 -18.44 5.53
CA ASP A 261 -28.39 -19.65 5.97
C ASP A 261 -27.42 -20.82 6.07
N LYS A 262 -27.24 -21.34 7.30
CA LYS A 262 -26.31 -22.43 7.59
C LYS A 262 -26.55 -23.67 6.73
N ARG A 263 -27.82 -24.02 6.47
CA ARG A 263 -28.18 -25.20 5.66
C ARG A 263 -27.81 -25.04 4.19
N ALA A 264 -28.13 -23.89 3.59
CA ALA A 264 -27.77 -23.58 2.21
C ALA A 264 -26.25 -23.46 2.02
N LEU A 265 -25.56 -22.93 3.04
CA LEU A 265 -24.10 -22.86 3.06
C LEU A 265 -23.46 -24.26 3.19
N ALA A 266 -24.01 -25.13 4.04
CA ALA A 266 -23.53 -26.50 4.20
C ALA A 266 -23.71 -27.30 2.90
N ASP A 267 -24.85 -27.15 2.22
CA ASP A 267 -25.11 -27.79 0.93
C ASP A 267 -24.10 -27.32 -0.14
N SER A 268 -23.88 -26.00 -0.23
CA SER A 268 -22.88 -25.43 -1.13
C SER A 268 -21.46 -25.93 -0.79
N LEU A 269 -21.10 -26.02 0.49
CA LEU A 269 -19.80 -26.54 0.91
C LEU A 269 -19.63 -28.03 0.61
N ASN A 270 -20.69 -28.84 0.75
CA ASN A 270 -20.67 -30.25 0.36
C ASN A 270 -20.46 -30.41 -1.14
N THR A 271 -21.15 -29.62 -1.97
CA THR A 271 -20.92 -29.66 -3.43
C THR A 271 -19.49 -29.29 -3.80
N VAL A 272 -18.91 -28.30 -3.10
CA VAL A 272 -17.50 -27.91 -3.29
C VAL A 272 -16.56 -29.01 -2.82
N ALA A 273 -16.86 -29.69 -1.72
CA ALA A 273 -16.05 -30.79 -1.20
C ALA A 273 -16.04 -31.99 -2.17
N ASP A 274 -17.19 -32.36 -2.73
CA ASP A 274 -17.29 -33.43 -3.73
C ASP A 274 -16.55 -33.08 -5.03
N GLU A 275 -16.71 -31.84 -5.52
CA GLU A 275 -15.97 -31.35 -6.69
C GLU A 275 -14.45 -31.35 -6.45
N GLU A 276 -13.99 -30.95 -5.26
CA GLU A 276 -12.58 -30.98 -4.87
C GLU A 276 -12.03 -32.41 -4.76
N ALA A 277 -12.77 -33.34 -4.15
CA ALA A 277 -12.37 -34.73 -4.01
C ALA A 277 -12.26 -35.45 -5.36
N ASN A 278 -13.22 -35.22 -6.26
CA ASN A 278 -13.20 -35.75 -7.61
C ASN A 278 -12.05 -35.16 -8.44
N ALA A 279 -11.80 -33.86 -8.32
CA ALA A 279 -10.68 -33.22 -8.99
C ALA A 279 -9.35 -33.80 -8.49
N TRP A 280 -9.17 -33.98 -7.17
CA TRP A 280 -7.96 -34.57 -6.59
C TRP A 280 -7.71 -36.01 -7.08
N HIS A 281 -8.78 -36.82 -7.23
CA HIS A 281 -8.65 -38.19 -7.71
C HIS A 281 -8.23 -38.26 -9.18
N ASN A 282 -8.69 -37.31 -9.99
CA ASN A 282 -8.44 -37.27 -11.44
C ASN A 282 -7.20 -36.45 -11.83
N GLU A 283 -6.61 -35.70 -10.90
CA GLU A 283 -5.51 -34.78 -11.16
C GLU A 283 -4.15 -35.45 -10.92
N ALA A 284 -3.51 -35.90 -12.00
CA ALA A 284 -2.12 -36.33 -11.95
C ALA A 284 -1.21 -35.10 -11.79
N ALA A 285 -0.26 -35.14 -10.84
CA ALA A 285 0.65 -34.03 -10.55
C ALA A 285 1.42 -33.52 -11.78
N GLU A 286 1.75 -34.41 -12.71
CA GLU A 286 2.42 -34.06 -13.98
C GLU A 286 1.50 -33.27 -14.93
N SER A 287 0.22 -33.65 -15.02
CA SER A 287 -0.78 -32.92 -15.82
C SER A 287 -1.11 -31.55 -15.21
N ALA A 288 -1.18 -31.46 -13.89
CA ALA A 288 -1.34 -30.19 -13.19
C ALA A 288 -0.15 -29.24 -13.43
N LEU A 289 1.09 -29.77 -13.40
CA LEU A 289 2.29 -29.00 -13.72
C LEU A 289 2.30 -28.51 -15.17
N ASP A 290 1.94 -29.35 -16.15
CA ASP A 290 1.86 -28.93 -17.55
C ASP A 290 0.80 -27.84 -17.75
N MET A 291 -0.35 -27.96 -17.09
CA MET A 291 -1.41 -26.94 -17.12
C MET A 291 -0.95 -25.62 -16.50
N MET A 292 -0.26 -25.66 -15.36
CA MET A 292 0.32 -24.45 -14.75
C MET A 292 1.36 -23.79 -15.67
N ASN A 293 2.22 -24.57 -16.32
CA ASN A 293 3.24 -24.05 -17.24
C ASN A 293 2.61 -23.43 -18.49
N ARG A 294 1.56 -24.05 -19.06
CA ARG A 294 0.82 -23.47 -20.19
C ARG A 294 0.17 -22.14 -19.85
N ILE A 295 -0.51 -22.06 -18.69
CA ILE A 295 -1.14 -20.81 -18.24
C ILE A 295 -0.08 -19.75 -17.94
N HIS A 296 1.06 -20.14 -17.37
CA HIS A 296 2.17 -19.22 -17.13
C HIS A 296 2.75 -18.68 -18.44
N ALA A 297 3.02 -19.55 -19.41
CA ALA A 297 3.52 -19.17 -20.74
C ALA A 297 2.55 -18.22 -21.45
N GLN A 298 1.24 -18.51 -21.44
CA GLN A 298 0.22 -17.61 -21.99
C GLN A 298 0.20 -16.25 -21.29
N HIS A 299 0.38 -16.22 -19.96
CA HIS A 299 0.46 -14.96 -19.23
C HIS A 299 1.73 -14.17 -19.57
N GLU A 300 2.88 -14.85 -19.72
CA GLU A 300 4.12 -14.22 -20.15
C GLU A 300 4.01 -13.67 -21.57
N GLU A 301 3.41 -14.41 -22.50
CA GLU A 301 3.14 -13.96 -23.87
C GLU A 301 2.23 -12.72 -23.87
N MET A 302 1.11 -12.75 -23.14
CA MET A 302 0.24 -11.58 -22.99
C MET A 302 0.96 -10.38 -22.35
N GLU A 303 1.81 -10.63 -21.35
CA GLU A 303 2.63 -9.57 -20.75
C GLU A 303 3.68 -9.03 -21.73
N HIS A 304 4.29 -9.90 -22.55
CA HIS A 304 5.26 -9.53 -23.57
C HIS A 304 4.60 -8.74 -24.70
N GLU A 305 3.41 -9.14 -25.15
CA GLU A 305 2.60 -8.39 -26.11
C GLU A 305 2.19 -7.04 -25.54
N ARG A 306 1.72 -6.99 -24.29
CA ARG A 306 1.45 -5.73 -23.59
C ARG A 306 2.72 -4.87 -23.49
N LYS A 307 3.87 -5.44 -23.12
CA LYS A 307 5.17 -4.74 -23.03
C LYS A 307 5.68 -4.26 -24.40
N ALA A 308 5.44 -5.01 -25.47
CA ALA A 308 5.77 -4.65 -26.83
C ALA A 308 4.87 -3.50 -27.33
N GLN A 309 3.58 -3.55 -27.01
CA GLN A 309 2.62 -2.47 -27.27
C GLN A 309 2.93 -1.22 -26.41
N ARG A 310 3.56 -1.39 -25.24
CA ARG A 310 4.05 -0.35 -24.32
C ARG A 310 5.37 0.32 -24.71
N ARG A 311 6.03 -0.05 -25.82
CA ARG A 311 7.29 0.60 -26.27
C ARG A 311 7.09 2.01 -26.87
N GLY A 312 5.86 2.49 -27.01
CA GLY A 312 5.56 3.87 -27.43
C GLY A 312 5.40 4.82 -26.24
N LEU A 313 6.46 5.60 -25.97
CA LEU A 313 6.57 6.88 -25.23
C LEU A 313 5.89 7.10 -23.85
N LEU A 314 4.98 6.25 -23.39
CA LEU A 314 4.30 6.37 -22.09
C LEU A 314 4.65 5.18 -21.21
N MET A 315 5.69 5.39 -20.40
CA MET A 315 6.20 4.46 -19.39
C MET A 315 5.08 4.00 -18.47
N GLY A 316 4.85 2.68 -18.38
CA GLY A 316 4.53 1.88 -17.17
C GLY A 316 3.45 2.30 -16.17
N ASP A 317 2.83 3.46 -16.31
CA ASP A 317 2.05 4.16 -15.29
C ASP A 317 0.57 3.86 -15.49
N GLU A 318 -0.08 3.32 -14.47
CA GLU A 318 -1.47 2.89 -14.54
C GLU A 318 -2.44 4.08 -14.65
N GLY A 319 -2.05 5.25 -14.13
CA GLY A 319 -2.85 6.47 -14.15
C GLY A 319 -2.99 7.07 -15.56
N PHE A 320 -1.89 7.17 -16.29
CA PHE A 320 -1.94 7.62 -17.70
C PHE A 320 -2.70 6.63 -18.60
N GLN A 321 -2.64 5.34 -18.29
CA GLN A 321 -3.39 4.31 -19.02
C GLN A 321 -4.89 4.45 -18.85
N LEU A 322 -5.37 4.76 -17.64
CA LEU A 322 -6.78 5.01 -17.36
C LEU A 322 -7.29 6.22 -18.16
N VAL A 323 -6.52 7.29 -18.16
CA VAL A 323 -6.86 8.52 -18.91
C VAL A 323 -6.88 8.25 -20.41
N ALA A 324 -5.85 7.58 -20.94
CA ALA A 324 -5.77 7.24 -22.36
C ALA A 324 -6.90 6.29 -22.82
N THR A 325 -7.36 5.37 -21.97
CA THR A 325 -8.51 4.52 -22.29
C THR A 325 -9.84 5.26 -22.22
N PHE A 326 -9.97 6.23 -21.31
CA PHE A 326 -11.14 7.11 -21.24
C PHE A 326 -11.28 8.00 -22.47
N PHE A 327 -10.17 8.53 -23.00
CA PHE A 327 -10.15 9.37 -24.21
C PHE A 327 -10.19 8.58 -25.53
N ARG A 328 -10.16 7.24 -25.48
CA ARG A 328 -10.20 6.37 -26.66
C ARG A 328 -11.59 5.74 -26.91
N ASN A 329 -12.58 6.03 -26.06
CA ASN A 329 -14.01 5.73 -26.27
C ASN A 329 -14.78 7.00 -26.61
#